data_AF-A0AAI9ZGR3-F1
#
_entry.id   AF-A0AAI9ZGR3-F1
#
_cell.length_a   1.000
_cell.length_b   1.000
_cell.length_c   1.000
_cell.angle_alpha   90.00
_cell.angle_beta   90.00
_cell.angle_gamma   90.00
#
_symmetry.space_group_name_H-M   'P 1'
#
loop_
_entity.id
_entity.type
_entity.pdbx_description
1 polymer ?
#
loop_
_entity_poly.entity_id
_entity_poly.type
_entity_poly.pdbx_seq_one_letter_code
_entity_poly.pdbx_strand_id
1 'polypeptide(L)'
;MDQRFAVEWIRDNIAQFGGNPERMTIWGHSAGSIAVDYYSFAYAEDPIVRGLIMDSGTAHLDQLMNHDETHSNFTCVAQQLGCGNSTTAEAELVCMRKIPAEKLENFVATYKDSEVTPTIGFSPQVDNKIVFANYTEKAALGELSDLPAIIGFNAAEGLFLAPYDAENGPDPAVADALSYQFFWCPATKTTNERLAAGRTTYRYYYSAVSNNTSPRSWMGAYHGSELPMIFGTHADFRGNSTTFEYALSRVMMDAYAASVKDSTAGLDAIGWAAYTAEDRLVRSYGQNNNVTVGKRTLSDIETEFATLGLL
;
A
#
# COMPACT_ATOMS: atom_id res chain seq x y z
N MET A 1 3.42 13.92 9.00
CA MET A 1 3.39 14.41 10.40
C MET A 1 2.12 13.96 11.12
N ASP A 2 0.94 14.15 10.51
CA ASP A 2 -0.35 13.76 11.13
C ASP A 2 -0.42 12.28 11.52
N GLN A 3 0.07 11.37 10.67
CA GLN A 3 0.10 9.94 10.98
C GLN A 3 0.95 9.62 12.21
N ARG A 4 2.12 10.25 12.36
CA ARG A 4 2.97 10.08 13.55
C ARG A 4 2.28 10.62 14.80
N PHE A 5 1.67 11.80 14.70
CA PHE A 5 0.89 12.35 15.81
C PHE A 5 -0.26 11.41 16.23
N ALA A 6 -0.96 10.81 15.26
CA ALA A 6 -2.01 9.83 15.56
C ALA A 6 -1.45 8.57 16.26
N VAL A 7 -0.29 8.06 15.84
CA VAL A 7 0.37 6.93 16.50
C VAL A 7 0.78 7.28 17.93
N GLU A 8 1.33 8.48 18.16
CA GLU A 8 1.67 8.97 19.50
C GLU A 8 0.42 9.12 20.37
N TRP A 9 -0.65 9.68 19.82
CA TRP A 9 -1.93 9.80 20.52
C TRP A 9 -2.49 8.42 20.89
N ILE A 10 -2.45 7.44 19.98
CA ILE A 10 -2.91 6.07 20.26
C ILE A 10 -2.04 5.47 21.37
N ARG A 11 -0.71 5.55 21.29
CA ARG A 11 0.20 5.08 22.35
C ARG A 11 -0.19 5.66 23.72
N ASP A 12 -0.50 6.95 23.77
CA ASP A 12 -0.78 7.64 25.03
C ASP A 12 -2.20 7.37 25.57
N ASN A 13 -3.13 6.92 24.72
CA ASN A 13 -4.55 6.81 25.10
C ASN A 13 -5.14 5.40 25.00
N ILE A 14 -4.55 4.47 24.25
CA ILE A 14 -5.19 3.18 23.91
C ILE A 14 -5.46 2.29 25.14
N ALA A 15 -4.69 2.45 26.22
CA ALA A 15 -4.94 1.76 27.48
C ALA A 15 -6.32 2.05 28.08
N GLN A 16 -6.86 3.26 27.85
CA GLN A 16 -8.20 3.65 28.33
C GLN A 16 -9.32 2.94 27.56
N PHE A 17 -9.02 2.45 26.35
CA PHE A 17 -9.93 1.66 25.52
C PHE A 17 -9.70 0.15 25.68
N GLY A 18 -8.85 -0.27 26.64
CA GLY A 18 -8.51 -1.67 26.89
C GLY A 18 -7.45 -2.26 25.96
N GLY A 19 -6.78 -1.46 25.14
CA GLY A 19 -5.65 -1.91 24.33
C GLY A 19 -4.32 -1.83 25.09
N ASN A 20 -3.26 -2.34 24.47
CA ASN A 20 -1.90 -2.32 25.03
C ASN A 20 -0.98 -1.45 24.16
N PRO A 21 -0.46 -0.31 24.67
CA PRO A 21 0.42 0.57 23.89
C PRO A 21 1.76 -0.08 23.51
N GLU A 22 2.18 -1.14 24.19
CA GLU A 22 3.41 -1.88 23.87
C GLU A 22 3.23 -2.93 22.76
N ARG A 23 1.99 -3.13 22.27
CA ARG A 23 1.63 -4.13 21.26
C ARG A 23 0.86 -3.51 20.09
N MET A 24 1.31 -2.35 19.66
CA MET A 24 0.72 -1.64 18.52
C MET A 24 1.37 -2.11 17.22
N THR A 25 0.57 -2.34 16.19
CA THR A 25 1.03 -2.63 14.81
C THR A 25 0.44 -1.56 13.91
N ILE A 26 1.23 -1.02 12.99
CA ILE A 26 0.71 -0.13 11.95
C ILE A 26 0.45 -0.95 10.69
N TRP A 27 -0.74 -0.77 10.11
CA TRP A 27 -1.20 -1.45 8.92
C TRP A 27 -1.65 -0.41 7.90
N GLY A 28 -1.36 -0.64 6.63
CA GLY A 28 -1.85 0.19 5.55
C GLY A 28 -2.02 -0.60 4.26
N HIS A 29 -2.93 -0.12 3.43
CA HIS A 29 -3.14 -0.60 2.07
C HIS A 29 -2.84 0.53 1.07
N SER A 30 -2.24 0.21 -0.09
CA SER A 30 -1.95 1.18 -1.16
C SER A 30 -1.14 2.38 -0.65
N ALA A 31 -1.58 3.62 -0.87
CA ALA A 31 -0.95 4.82 -0.31
C ALA A 31 -0.75 4.77 1.22
N GLY A 32 -1.65 4.10 1.96
CA GLY A 32 -1.46 3.85 3.39
C GLY A 32 -0.31 2.88 3.66
N SER A 33 -0.13 1.87 2.83
CA SER A 33 1.00 0.93 2.89
C SER A 33 2.32 1.63 2.56
N ILE A 34 2.33 2.50 1.55
CA ILE A 34 3.49 3.33 1.22
C ILE A 34 3.88 4.21 2.43
N ALA A 35 2.89 4.78 3.11
CA ALA A 35 3.12 5.56 4.33
C ALA A 35 3.65 4.72 5.50
N VAL A 36 3.24 3.45 5.63
CA VAL A 36 3.84 2.49 6.59
C VAL A 36 5.30 2.25 6.26
N ASP A 37 5.65 2.11 4.99
CA ASP A 37 7.04 1.91 4.59
C ASP A 37 7.87 3.17 4.87
N TYR A 38 7.39 4.36 4.49
CA TYR A 38 8.01 5.64 4.86
C TYR A 38 8.22 5.77 6.37
N TYR A 39 7.23 5.36 7.16
CA TYR A 39 7.31 5.35 8.62
C TYR A 39 8.48 4.49 9.12
N SER A 40 8.74 3.35 8.48
CA SER A 40 9.84 2.43 8.85
C SER A 40 11.22 3.06 8.67
N PHE A 41 11.39 3.96 7.72
CA PHE A 41 12.63 4.72 7.50
C PHE A 41 12.69 5.99 8.34
N ALA A 42 11.59 6.74 8.41
CA ALA A 42 11.53 8.04 9.07
C ALA A 42 11.69 7.94 10.60
N TYR A 43 11.21 6.86 11.19
CA TYR A 43 11.20 6.63 12.64
C TYR A 43 11.94 5.33 13.00
N ALA A 44 13.01 5.02 12.28
CA ALA A 44 13.80 3.80 12.48
C ALA A 44 14.23 3.58 13.95
N GLU A 45 14.64 4.65 14.63
CA GLU A 45 15.16 4.64 16.01
C GLU A 45 14.06 4.69 17.09
N ASP A 46 12.86 5.17 16.75
CA ASP A 46 11.72 5.25 17.67
C ASP A 46 10.40 4.95 16.94
N PRO A 47 10.17 3.69 16.56
CA PRO A 47 9.01 3.36 15.74
C PRO A 47 7.69 3.38 16.53
N ILE A 48 7.67 3.42 17.87
CA ILE A 48 6.49 3.24 18.75
C ILE A 48 5.77 1.89 18.60
N VAL A 49 5.45 1.49 17.36
CA VAL A 49 4.81 0.23 16.98
C VAL A 49 5.82 -0.92 16.96
N ARG A 50 5.32 -2.16 16.92
CA ARG A 50 6.08 -3.42 17.00
C ARG A 50 6.00 -4.30 15.77
N GLY A 51 5.20 -3.89 14.78
CA GLY A 51 5.09 -4.59 13.51
C GLY A 51 4.56 -3.67 12.42
N LEU A 52 4.90 -4.02 11.18
CA LEU A 52 4.48 -3.34 9.97
C LEU A 52 3.66 -4.30 9.12
N ILE A 53 2.56 -3.83 8.55
CA ILE A 53 1.83 -4.57 7.52
C ILE A 53 1.60 -3.65 6.33
N MET A 54 2.11 -4.10 5.19
CA MET A 54 2.22 -3.35 3.96
C MET A 54 1.48 -4.09 2.83
N ASP A 55 0.21 -3.78 2.67
CA ASP A 55 -0.64 -4.41 1.66
C ASP A 55 -0.66 -3.54 0.40
N SER A 56 -0.17 -4.09 -0.71
CA SER A 56 -0.22 -3.48 -2.05
C SER A 56 0.42 -2.08 -2.14
N GLY A 57 1.51 -1.85 -1.40
CA GLY A 57 2.30 -0.62 -1.54
C GLY A 57 3.60 -0.63 -0.72
N THR A 58 4.64 0.03 -1.23
CA THR A 58 5.96 0.18 -0.61
C THR A 58 6.54 1.54 -1.03
N ALA A 59 7.62 1.98 -0.40
CA ALA A 59 8.29 3.24 -0.72
C ALA A 59 8.77 3.32 -2.18
N HIS A 60 8.96 2.17 -2.85
CA HIS A 60 9.35 2.08 -4.28
C HIS A 60 8.16 2.21 -5.26
N LEU A 61 6.96 2.56 -4.79
CA LEU A 61 5.82 2.96 -5.65
C LEU A 61 5.83 4.47 -5.99
N ASP A 62 6.90 5.17 -5.65
CA ASP A 62 7.11 6.60 -5.92
C ASP A 62 6.98 6.98 -7.41
N GLN A 63 7.17 6.04 -8.33
CA GLN A 63 6.95 6.21 -9.77
C GLN A 63 5.47 6.50 -10.14
N LEU A 64 4.52 6.12 -9.29
CA LEU A 64 3.10 6.48 -9.44
C LEU A 64 2.77 7.85 -8.82
N MET A 65 3.73 8.53 -8.20
CA MET A 65 3.53 9.81 -7.54
C MET A 65 3.95 10.97 -8.43
N ASN A 66 3.19 12.06 -8.37
CA ASN A 66 3.57 13.30 -9.03
C ASN A 66 4.62 14.04 -8.17
N HIS A 67 5.85 14.11 -8.68
CA HIS A 67 6.94 14.88 -8.07
C HIS A 67 6.86 16.33 -8.55
N ASP A 68 6.59 17.25 -7.62
CA ASP A 68 6.56 18.69 -7.90
C ASP A 68 7.78 19.34 -7.23
N GLU A 69 8.96 19.01 -7.75
CA GLU A 69 10.27 19.46 -7.23
C GLU A 69 10.40 20.99 -7.22
N THR A 70 9.69 21.66 -8.13
CA THR A 70 9.69 23.13 -8.23
C THR A 70 8.60 23.77 -7.38
N HIS A 71 7.75 22.97 -6.72
CA HIS A 71 6.59 23.41 -5.94
C HIS A 71 5.61 24.29 -6.74
N SER A 72 5.55 24.07 -8.04
CA SER A 72 4.78 24.86 -9.01
C SER A 72 3.28 24.63 -8.93
N ASN A 73 2.83 23.46 -8.46
CA ASN A 73 1.40 23.13 -8.37
C ASN A 73 0.69 24.04 -7.37
N PHE A 74 1.32 24.34 -6.24
CA PHE A 74 0.77 25.25 -5.24
C PHE A 74 0.56 26.65 -5.83
N THR A 75 1.59 27.20 -6.48
CA THR A 75 1.52 28.53 -7.12
C THR A 75 0.53 28.56 -8.29
N CYS A 76 0.40 27.47 -9.06
CA CYS A 76 -0.62 27.34 -10.11
C CYS A 76 -2.03 27.48 -9.52
N VAL A 77 -2.36 26.72 -8.48
CA VAL A 77 -3.67 26.82 -7.80
C VAL A 77 -3.87 28.22 -7.23
N ALA A 78 -2.83 28.79 -6.61
CA ALA A 78 -2.90 30.13 -6.03
C ALA A 78 -3.21 31.20 -7.09
N GLN A 79 -2.60 31.13 -8.27
CA GLN A 79 -2.91 32.04 -9.38
C GLN A 79 -4.38 31.94 -9.81
N GLN A 80 -4.90 30.73 -9.97
CA GLN A 80 -6.28 30.51 -10.45
C GLN A 80 -7.35 30.94 -9.43
N LEU A 81 -7.00 30.94 -8.14
CA LEU A 81 -7.91 31.34 -7.06
C LEU A 81 -7.74 32.79 -6.62
N GLY A 82 -6.99 33.59 -7.39
CA GLY A 82 -6.82 35.03 -7.15
C GLY A 82 -5.75 35.38 -6.10
N CYS A 83 -4.92 34.42 -5.70
CA CYS A 83 -3.81 34.61 -4.77
C CYS A 83 -2.43 34.80 -5.45
N GLY A 84 -2.37 34.70 -6.79
CA GLY A 84 -1.11 34.77 -7.56
C GLY A 84 -0.46 36.14 -7.68
N ASN A 85 -1.09 37.22 -7.21
CA ASN A 85 -0.50 38.57 -7.23
C ASN A 85 0.47 38.83 -6.05
N SER A 86 0.75 37.80 -5.26
CA SER A 86 1.59 37.89 -4.08
C SER A 86 3.06 37.97 -4.46
N THR A 87 3.81 38.92 -3.90
CA THR A 87 5.24 39.11 -4.20
C THR A 87 6.17 38.21 -3.37
N THR A 88 5.62 37.45 -2.42
CA THR A 88 6.36 36.52 -1.54
C THR A 88 5.53 35.26 -1.28
N ALA A 89 6.21 34.14 -1.01
CA ALA A 89 5.56 32.87 -0.67
C ALA A 89 4.68 32.97 0.60
N GLU A 90 5.12 33.75 1.60
CA GLU A 90 4.33 33.96 2.82
C GLU A 90 3.02 34.69 2.54
N ALA A 91 3.04 35.73 1.70
CA ALA A 91 1.83 36.45 1.31
C ALA A 91 0.87 35.56 0.49
N GLU A 92 1.41 34.73 -0.40
CA GLU A 92 0.64 33.75 -1.17
C GLU A 92 -0.05 32.75 -0.24
N LEU A 93 0.68 32.20 0.73
CA LEU A 93 0.14 31.27 1.73
C LEU A 93 -0.93 31.91 2.62
N VAL A 94 -0.72 33.16 3.07
CA VAL A 94 -1.72 33.90 3.86
C VAL A 94 -3.00 34.14 3.07
N CYS A 95 -2.89 34.39 1.75
CA CYS A 95 -4.07 34.48 0.88
C CYS A 95 -4.76 33.12 0.75
N MET A 96 -4.00 32.07 0.44
CA MET A 96 -4.51 30.72 0.22
C MET A 96 -5.23 30.15 1.46
N ARG A 97 -4.75 30.44 2.67
CA ARG A 97 -5.42 30.05 3.93
C ARG A 97 -6.80 30.67 4.15
N LYS A 98 -7.14 31.73 3.40
CA LYS A 98 -8.47 32.36 3.44
C LYS A 98 -9.42 31.77 2.40
N ILE A 99 -8.93 30.99 1.45
CA ILE A 99 -9.76 30.33 0.46
C ILE A 99 -10.54 29.19 1.14
N PRO A 100 -11.86 29.12 0.97
CA PRO A 100 -12.65 28.00 1.47
C PRO A 100 -12.14 26.65 0.93
N ALA A 101 -12.08 25.64 1.80
CA ALA A 101 -11.60 24.30 1.44
C ALA A 101 -12.36 23.71 0.23
N GLU A 102 -13.68 23.85 0.20
CA GLU A 102 -14.53 23.40 -0.92
C GLU A 102 -14.09 24.01 -2.27
N LYS A 103 -13.64 25.27 -2.29
CA LYS A 103 -13.14 25.89 -3.53
C LYS A 103 -11.81 25.29 -3.97
N LEU A 104 -10.93 24.95 -3.02
CA LEU A 104 -9.66 24.29 -3.31
C LEU A 104 -9.91 22.88 -3.87
N GLU A 105 -10.76 22.10 -3.20
CA GLU A 105 -11.11 20.74 -3.59
C GLU A 105 -11.78 20.71 -4.98
N ASN A 106 -12.78 21.57 -5.20
CA ASN A 106 -13.46 21.65 -6.48
C ASN A 106 -12.53 22.07 -7.62
N PHE A 107 -11.62 23.02 -7.37
CA PHE A 107 -10.63 23.42 -8.37
C PHE A 107 -9.70 22.26 -8.74
N VAL A 108 -9.12 21.58 -7.74
CA VAL A 108 -8.19 20.48 -7.99
C VAL A 108 -8.86 19.32 -8.72
N ALA A 109 -10.09 18.96 -8.33
CA ALA A 109 -10.87 17.93 -9.01
C ALA A 109 -11.16 18.30 -10.47
N THR A 110 -11.71 19.50 -10.70
CA THR A 110 -12.07 19.97 -12.06
C THR A 110 -10.84 20.07 -12.96
N TYR A 111 -9.72 20.58 -12.44
CA TYR A 111 -8.49 20.70 -13.21
C TYR A 111 -7.98 19.33 -13.65
N LYS A 112 -8.01 18.34 -12.76
CA LYS A 112 -7.60 16.96 -13.07
C LYS A 112 -8.48 16.35 -14.17
N ASP A 113 -9.79 16.56 -14.11
CA ASP A 113 -10.75 16.03 -15.09
C ASP A 113 -10.70 16.77 -16.43
N SER A 114 -10.14 17.98 -16.47
CA SER A 114 -10.06 18.80 -17.68
C SER A 114 -8.95 18.40 -18.65
N GLU A 115 -8.08 17.45 -18.27
CA GLU A 115 -6.92 16.98 -19.05
C GLU A 115 -5.93 18.11 -19.45
N VAL A 116 -5.99 19.26 -18.76
CA VAL A 116 -5.06 20.38 -18.99
C VAL A 116 -3.64 20.00 -18.59
N THR A 117 -2.68 20.38 -19.42
CA THR A 117 -1.24 20.15 -19.19
C THR A 117 -0.51 21.46 -18.83
N PRO A 118 0.39 21.44 -17.84
CA PRO A 118 0.75 20.30 -16.98
C PRO A 118 -0.37 19.95 -15.99
N THR A 119 -0.49 18.65 -15.67
CA THR A 119 -1.42 18.17 -14.65
C THR A 119 -0.96 18.62 -13.27
N ILE A 120 -1.89 19.06 -12.40
CA ILE A 120 -1.58 19.31 -10.99
C ILE A 120 -1.81 18.05 -10.15
N GLY A 121 -0.96 17.83 -9.14
CA GLY A 121 -1.13 16.76 -8.18
C GLY A 121 -0.40 17.03 -6.88
N PHE A 122 -0.98 16.57 -5.78
CA PHE A 122 -0.38 16.67 -4.45
C PHE A 122 -0.10 15.26 -3.96
N SER A 123 1.18 14.88 -3.99
CA SER A 123 1.70 13.60 -3.51
C SER A 123 2.77 13.86 -2.45
N PRO A 124 3.16 12.86 -1.63
CA PRO A 124 4.31 12.97 -0.76
C PRO A 124 5.53 13.52 -1.52
N GLN A 125 6.16 14.56 -0.99
CA GLN A 125 7.35 15.19 -1.59
C GLN A 125 8.59 14.84 -0.78
N VAL A 126 9.72 14.64 -1.47
CA VAL A 126 11.00 14.35 -0.83
C VAL A 126 11.42 15.51 0.07
N ASP A 127 11.51 15.25 1.36
CA ASP A 127 11.97 16.20 2.38
C ASP A 127 13.21 15.70 3.15
N ASN A 128 13.65 14.46 2.85
CA ASN A 128 14.70 13.72 3.55
C ASN A 128 14.52 13.65 5.07
N LYS A 129 13.26 13.67 5.52
CA LYS A 129 12.86 13.50 6.92
C LYS A 129 11.83 12.39 7.06
N ILE A 130 10.77 12.48 6.25
CA ILE A 130 9.69 11.49 6.18
C ILE A 130 9.76 10.74 4.86
N VAL A 131 10.00 11.47 3.78
CA VAL A 131 10.10 10.93 2.42
C VAL A 131 11.53 11.15 1.94
N PHE A 132 12.22 10.07 1.61
CA PHE A 132 13.64 10.09 1.25
C PHE A 132 13.83 9.95 -0.26
N ALA A 133 14.90 10.55 -0.77
CA ALA A 133 15.25 10.47 -2.19
C ALA A 133 15.73 9.06 -2.61
N ASN A 134 16.28 8.27 -1.68
CA ASN A 134 16.94 7.00 -2.00
C ASN A 134 16.73 5.94 -0.92
N TYR A 135 15.63 5.18 -1.02
CA TYR A 135 15.32 4.09 -0.09
C TYR A 135 16.29 2.90 -0.19
N THR A 136 16.82 2.63 -1.39
CA THR A 136 17.78 1.54 -1.60
C THR A 136 19.07 1.78 -0.81
N GLU A 137 19.60 3.00 -0.83
CA GLU A 137 20.78 3.36 -0.03
C GLU A 137 20.51 3.29 1.46
N LYS A 138 19.38 3.84 1.92
CA LYS A 138 19.02 3.76 3.35
C LYS A 138 18.91 2.32 3.83
N ALA A 139 18.25 1.45 3.06
CA ALA A 139 18.15 0.04 3.40
C ALA A 139 19.53 -0.65 3.41
N ALA A 140 20.40 -0.36 2.44
CA ALA A 140 21.76 -0.90 2.39
C ALA A 140 22.64 -0.45 3.58
N LEU A 141 22.41 0.76 4.10
CA LEU A 141 23.05 1.28 5.30
C LEU A 141 22.38 0.79 6.60
N GLY A 142 21.28 0.06 6.51
CA GLY A 142 20.51 -0.41 7.67
C GLY A 142 19.71 0.70 8.37
N GLU A 143 19.47 1.83 7.70
CA GLU A 143 18.76 3.01 8.22
C GLU A 143 17.23 2.87 8.10
N LEU A 144 16.71 1.77 8.63
CA LEU A 144 15.29 1.43 8.72
C LEU A 144 15.03 0.67 10.03
N SER A 145 13.80 0.73 10.52
CA SER A 145 13.43 0.08 11.78
C SER A 145 13.68 -1.44 11.74
N ASP A 146 14.03 -2.03 12.89
CA ASP A 146 14.22 -3.48 13.03
C ASP A 146 12.91 -4.28 13.10
N LEU A 147 11.77 -3.63 12.85
CA LEU A 147 10.46 -4.24 12.98
C LEU A 147 10.22 -5.33 11.93
N PRO A 148 9.58 -6.46 12.29
CA PRO A 148 9.06 -7.42 11.33
C PRO A 148 7.99 -6.79 10.44
N ALA A 149 7.96 -7.20 9.17
CA ALA A 149 6.96 -6.73 8.22
C ALA A 149 6.23 -7.87 7.51
N ILE A 150 4.92 -7.69 7.29
CA ILE A 150 4.19 -8.42 6.26
C ILE A 150 4.13 -7.53 5.01
N ILE A 151 4.51 -8.05 3.84
CA ILE A 151 4.39 -7.36 2.56
C ILE A 151 3.61 -8.24 1.60
N GLY A 152 2.49 -7.75 1.06
CA GLY A 152 1.70 -8.52 0.11
C GLY A 152 1.10 -7.69 -1.00
N PHE A 153 0.49 -8.40 -1.95
CA PHE A 153 -0.13 -7.83 -3.13
C PHE A 153 -1.14 -8.84 -3.72
N ASN A 154 -1.99 -8.34 -4.59
CA ASN A 154 -3.02 -9.10 -5.27
C ASN A 154 -2.58 -9.55 -6.67
N ALA A 155 -3.32 -10.47 -7.27
CA ALA A 155 -3.01 -11.00 -8.60
C ALA A 155 -3.20 -9.97 -9.74
N ALA A 156 -4.16 -9.05 -9.62
CA ALA A 156 -4.57 -8.14 -10.69
C ALA A 156 -4.51 -6.67 -10.26
N GLU A 157 -3.41 -6.27 -9.62
CA GLU A 157 -3.22 -4.93 -9.05
C GLU A 157 -3.36 -3.80 -10.07
N GLY A 158 -2.78 -3.97 -11.26
CA GLY A 158 -2.66 -2.95 -12.29
C GLY A 158 -3.95 -2.65 -13.06
N LEU A 159 -5.05 -3.35 -12.78
CA LEU A 159 -6.33 -3.15 -13.48
C LEU A 159 -6.83 -1.70 -13.43
N PHE A 160 -6.64 -1.00 -12.31
CA PHE A 160 -7.12 0.38 -12.17
C PHE A 160 -6.20 1.42 -12.85
N LEU A 161 -5.01 0.99 -13.28
CA LEU A 161 -4.04 1.82 -14.00
C LEU A 161 -4.15 1.65 -15.52
N ALA A 162 -4.68 0.51 -15.97
CA ALA A 162 -4.83 0.22 -17.38
C ALA A 162 -5.95 1.06 -18.02
N PRO A 163 -5.81 1.47 -19.30
CA PRO A 163 -6.89 2.11 -20.04
C PRO A 163 -8.16 1.26 -20.02
N TYR A 164 -9.30 1.90 -19.75
CA TYR A 164 -10.57 1.22 -19.57
C TYR A 164 -11.42 1.27 -20.85
N ASP A 165 -11.87 0.12 -21.32
CA ASP A 165 -12.92 -0.01 -22.33
C ASP A 165 -14.28 -0.31 -21.68
N ALA A 166 -15.32 0.39 -22.11
CA ALA A 166 -16.64 0.27 -21.48
C ALA A 166 -17.32 -1.08 -21.73
N GLU A 167 -17.01 -1.77 -22.83
CA GLU A 167 -17.60 -3.05 -23.19
C GLU A 167 -16.79 -4.23 -22.63
N ASN A 168 -15.46 -4.15 -22.73
CA ASN A 168 -14.55 -5.27 -22.48
C ASN A 168 -13.78 -5.14 -21.15
N GLY A 169 -13.77 -3.98 -20.52
CA GLY A 169 -12.91 -3.67 -19.38
C GLY A 169 -11.48 -3.32 -19.81
N PRO A 170 -10.52 -3.29 -18.87
CA PRO A 170 -9.13 -3.01 -19.21
C PRO A 170 -8.47 -4.13 -20.02
N ASP A 171 -7.51 -3.79 -20.87
CA ASP A 171 -6.70 -4.77 -21.59
C ASP A 171 -5.90 -5.63 -20.57
N PRO A 172 -6.08 -6.96 -20.56
CA PRO A 172 -5.44 -7.83 -19.58
C PRO A 172 -3.91 -7.79 -19.64
N ALA A 173 -3.31 -7.75 -20.84
CA ALA A 173 -1.85 -7.74 -20.97
C ALA A 173 -1.25 -6.43 -20.44
N VAL A 174 -1.94 -5.30 -20.67
CA VAL A 174 -1.55 -4.00 -20.09
C VAL A 174 -1.71 -4.02 -18.58
N ALA A 175 -2.83 -4.53 -18.05
CA ALA A 175 -3.04 -4.62 -16.60
C ALA A 175 -2.03 -5.52 -15.89
N ASP A 176 -1.64 -6.64 -16.50
CA ASP A 176 -0.62 -7.55 -15.98
C ASP A 176 0.76 -6.88 -15.97
N ALA A 177 1.12 -6.17 -17.03
CA ALA A 177 2.35 -5.38 -17.13
C ALA A 177 2.44 -4.30 -16.03
N LEU A 178 1.32 -3.66 -15.72
CA LEU A 178 1.23 -2.66 -14.66
C LEU A 178 1.27 -3.31 -13.26
N SER A 179 0.73 -4.53 -13.09
CA SER A 179 0.74 -5.29 -11.83
C SER A 179 2.16 -5.68 -11.40
N TYR A 180 2.84 -6.53 -12.19
CA TYR A 180 4.04 -6.09 -12.88
C TYR A 180 5.00 -5.09 -12.21
N GLN A 181 5.12 -4.01 -12.98
CA GLN A 181 5.96 -2.86 -12.76
C GLN A 181 5.69 -2.15 -11.44
N PHE A 182 4.43 -1.98 -11.04
CA PHE A 182 4.08 -1.07 -9.97
C PHE A 182 3.77 -1.71 -8.63
N PHE A 183 3.53 -3.01 -8.54
CA PHE A 183 3.18 -3.64 -7.26
C PHE A 183 4.15 -4.74 -6.91
N TRP A 184 4.29 -5.71 -7.80
CA TRP A 184 5.09 -6.87 -7.48
C TRP A 184 6.59 -6.56 -7.52
N CYS A 185 7.11 -5.92 -8.58
CA CYS A 185 8.52 -5.49 -8.61
C CYS A 185 8.94 -4.69 -7.36
N PRO A 186 8.23 -3.61 -6.97
CA PRO A 186 8.52 -2.86 -5.76
C PRO A 186 8.40 -3.66 -4.46
N ALA A 187 7.38 -4.50 -4.30
CA ALA A 187 7.22 -5.35 -3.12
C ALA A 187 8.40 -6.34 -2.98
N THR A 188 8.85 -6.93 -4.08
CA THR A 188 10.01 -7.81 -4.12
C THR A 188 11.30 -7.08 -3.84
N LYS A 189 11.50 -5.90 -4.43
CA LYS A 189 12.66 -5.05 -4.16
C LYS A 189 12.78 -4.72 -2.68
N THR A 190 11.70 -4.20 -2.08
CA THR A 190 11.62 -3.89 -0.64
C THR A 190 11.92 -5.11 0.23
N THR A 191 11.38 -6.28 -0.14
CA THR A 191 11.64 -7.53 0.59
C THR A 191 13.11 -7.92 0.58
N ASN A 192 13.75 -7.85 -0.59
CA ASN A 192 15.16 -8.20 -0.74
C ASN A 192 16.08 -7.20 -0.01
N GLU A 193 15.75 -5.91 -0.05
CA GLU A 193 16.48 -4.86 0.67
C GLU A 193 16.37 -5.06 2.19
N ARG A 194 15.17 -5.33 2.70
CA ARG A 194 14.95 -5.67 4.12
C ARG A 194 15.70 -6.93 4.53
N LEU A 195 15.65 -7.98 3.70
CA LEU A 195 16.38 -9.23 3.95
C LEU A 195 17.90 -8.99 3.98
N ALA A 196 18.44 -8.21 3.03
CA ALA A 196 19.86 -7.85 2.99
C ALA A 196 20.29 -7.03 4.23
N ALA A 197 19.38 -6.22 4.76
CA ALA A 197 19.55 -5.53 6.03
C ALA A 197 19.30 -6.43 7.26
N GLY A 198 18.94 -7.71 7.11
CA GLY A 198 18.68 -8.63 8.23
C GLY A 198 17.34 -8.41 8.95
N ARG A 199 16.36 -7.80 8.29
CA ARG A 199 15.02 -7.53 8.85
C ARG A 199 14.03 -8.62 8.44
N THR A 200 13.33 -9.19 9.42
CA THR A 200 12.32 -10.22 9.17
C THR A 200 11.19 -9.68 8.30
N THR A 201 10.85 -10.44 7.26
CA THR A 201 9.79 -10.11 6.31
C THR A 201 8.98 -11.35 5.98
N TYR A 202 7.66 -11.22 5.93
CA TYR A 202 6.70 -12.25 5.53
C TYR A 202 6.01 -11.80 4.25
N ARG A 203 5.79 -12.71 3.32
CA ARG A 203 5.13 -12.39 2.04
C ARG A 203 3.80 -13.08 1.90
N TYR A 204 2.83 -12.39 1.30
CA TYR A 204 1.64 -13.04 0.75
C TYR A 204 1.32 -12.60 -0.68
N TYR A 205 0.53 -13.44 -1.35
CA TYR A 205 -0.05 -13.22 -2.65
C TYR A 205 -1.53 -13.59 -2.61
N TYR A 206 -2.42 -12.65 -2.90
CA TYR A 206 -3.86 -12.86 -2.88
C TYR A 206 -4.41 -13.01 -4.30
N SER A 207 -5.08 -14.13 -4.57
CA SER A 207 -5.62 -14.44 -5.89
C SER A 207 -7.07 -14.94 -5.84
N ALA A 208 -7.78 -14.68 -4.73
CA ALA A 208 -9.16 -15.13 -4.59
C ALA A 208 -10.10 -14.26 -5.43
N VAL A 209 -11.05 -14.90 -6.11
CA VAL A 209 -12.07 -14.22 -6.90
C VAL A 209 -13.44 -14.70 -6.43
N SER A 210 -14.33 -13.77 -6.10
CA SER A 210 -15.69 -14.08 -5.67
C SER A 210 -16.66 -13.08 -6.28
N ASN A 211 -17.88 -13.51 -6.57
CA ASN A 211 -18.83 -12.71 -7.36
C ASN A 211 -19.24 -11.39 -6.68
N ASN A 212 -19.25 -11.34 -5.35
CA ASN A 212 -19.57 -10.14 -4.57
C ASN A 212 -18.38 -9.16 -4.49
N THR A 213 -17.14 -9.64 -4.38
CA THR A 213 -15.95 -8.79 -4.31
C THR A 213 -15.47 -8.36 -5.71
N SER A 214 -15.51 -9.27 -6.67
CA SER A 214 -15.06 -9.14 -8.06
C SER A 214 -16.17 -9.53 -9.05
N PRO A 215 -17.20 -8.69 -9.23
CA PRO A 215 -18.41 -9.03 -9.99
C PRO A 215 -18.24 -9.09 -11.51
N ARG A 216 -17.16 -8.54 -12.07
CA ARG A 216 -16.91 -8.59 -13.52
C ARG A 216 -15.92 -9.71 -13.83
N SER A 217 -16.12 -10.38 -14.95
CA SER A 217 -15.28 -11.50 -15.40
C SER A 217 -13.80 -11.13 -15.54
N TRP A 218 -13.49 -9.88 -15.85
CA TRP A 218 -12.14 -9.37 -16.01
C TRP A 218 -11.52 -8.79 -14.73
N MET A 219 -12.26 -8.66 -13.62
CA MET A 219 -11.75 -7.99 -12.41
C MET A 219 -10.71 -8.79 -11.64
N GLY A 220 -10.71 -10.12 -11.75
CA GLY A 220 -9.77 -10.98 -11.01
C GLY A 220 -9.69 -10.63 -9.51
N ALA A 221 -8.50 -10.77 -8.93
CA ALA A 221 -8.19 -10.22 -7.61
C ALA A 221 -7.57 -8.83 -7.77
N TYR A 222 -8.40 -7.82 -8.01
CA TYR A 222 -7.95 -6.44 -8.24
C TYR A 222 -7.38 -5.77 -6.98
N HIS A 223 -6.72 -4.63 -7.15
CA HIS A 223 -6.22 -3.79 -6.06
C HIS A 223 -7.29 -3.49 -4.98
N GLY A 224 -7.07 -3.94 -3.74
CA GLY A 224 -8.01 -3.78 -2.62
C GLY A 224 -9.12 -4.83 -2.50
N SER A 225 -9.15 -5.85 -3.37
CA SER A 225 -10.16 -6.92 -3.34
C SER A 225 -10.03 -7.88 -2.16
N GLU A 226 -8.89 -7.87 -1.46
CA GLU A 226 -8.59 -8.61 -0.25
C GLU A 226 -9.07 -7.92 1.03
N LEU A 227 -9.28 -6.60 0.99
CA LEU A 227 -9.67 -5.82 2.16
C LEU A 227 -10.96 -6.34 2.83
N PRO A 228 -12.04 -6.66 2.09
CA PRO A 228 -13.24 -7.21 2.73
C PRO A 228 -12.99 -8.58 3.40
N MET A 229 -12.00 -9.34 2.93
CA MET A 229 -11.60 -10.61 3.54
C MET A 229 -10.81 -10.37 4.83
N ILE A 230 -9.88 -9.41 4.84
CA ILE A 230 -9.08 -9.04 6.01
C ILE A 230 -9.94 -8.44 7.12
N PHE A 231 -10.97 -7.64 6.78
CA PHE A 231 -11.83 -6.99 7.77
C PHE A 231 -13.09 -7.79 8.13
N GLY A 232 -13.33 -8.93 7.50
CA GLY A 232 -14.53 -9.74 7.76
C GLY A 232 -15.83 -9.07 7.27
N THR A 233 -15.73 -8.14 6.33
CA THR A 233 -16.86 -7.37 5.77
C THR A 233 -17.27 -7.82 4.37
N HIS A 234 -16.72 -8.93 3.88
CA HIS A 234 -16.96 -9.46 2.54
C HIS A 234 -18.45 -9.70 2.21
N ALA A 235 -19.27 -10.06 3.20
CA ALA A 235 -20.72 -10.25 3.02
C ALA A 235 -21.52 -8.93 2.91
N ASP A 236 -20.97 -7.81 3.42
CA ASP A 236 -21.63 -6.50 3.43
C ASP A 236 -21.43 -5.73 2.11
N PHE A 237 -20.58 -6.24 1.21
CA PHE A 237 -20.13 -5.46 0.07
C PHE A 237 -21.14 -5.42 -1.08
N ARG A 238 -21.46 -6.58 -1.68
CA ARG A 238 -22.38 -6.66 -2.84
C ARG A 238 -23.27 -7.91 -2.84
N GLY A 239 -23.42 -8.54 -1.69
CA GLY A 239 -24.25 -9.74 -1.55
C GLY A 239 -23.61 -10.77 -0.61
N ASN A 240 -24.43 -11.78 -0.27
CA ASN A 240 -24.02 -12.81 0.66
C ASN A 240 -22.83 -13.63 0.14
N SER A 241 -21.94 -13.99 1.06
CA SER A 241 -20.74 -14.74 0.77
C SER A 241 -20.96 -16.24 0.78
N THR A 242 -20.14 -16.93 -0.01
CA THR A 242 -20.03 -18.39 -0.02
C THR A 242 -19.32 -18.91 1.22
N THR A 243 -19.47 -20.21 1.50
CA THR A 243 -18.72 -20.89 2.57
C THR A 243 -17.19 -20.75 2.39
N PHE A 244 -16.72 -20.75 1.15
CA PHE A 244 -15.31 -20.52 0.83
C PHE A 244 -14.84 -19.13 1.31
N GLU A 245 -15.59 -18.08 1.01
CA GLU A 245 -15.24 -16.71 1.41
C GLU A 245 -15.22 -16.54 2.93
N TYR A 246 -16.23 -17.07 3.64
CA TYR A 246 -16.24 -17.04 5.11
C TYR A 246 -15.02 -17.76 5.71
N ALA A 247 -14.62 -18.88 5.12
CA ALA A 247 -13.49 -19.65 5.59
C ALA A 247 -12.16 -18.93 5.26
N LEU A 248 -12.02 -18.38 4.05
CA LEU A 248 -10.85 -17.61 3.64
C LEU A 248 -10.67 -16.36 4.50
N SER A 249 -11.74 -15.59 4.72
CA SER A 249 -11.72 -14.40 5.57
C SER A 249 -11.28 -14.73 6.99
N ARG A 250 -11.76 -15.83 7.59
CA ARG A 250 -11.29 -16.28 8.90
C ARG A 250 -9.79 -16.55 8.91
N VAL A 251 -9.27 -17.27 7.91
CA VAL A 251 -7.84 -17.58 7.82
C VAL A 251 -7.00 -16.31 7.67
N MET A 252 -7.46 -15.31 6.92
CA MET A 252 -6.77 -14.02 6.78
C MET A 252 -6.85 -13.20 8.08
N MET A 253 -8.03 -13.06 8.68
CA MET A 253 -8.22 -12.38 9.97
C MET A 253 -7.35 -13.01 11.08
N ASP A 254 -7.30 -14.34 11.16
CA ASP A 254 -6.48 -15.05 12.14
C ASP A 254 -4.98 -14.75 11.95
N ALA A 255 -4.54 -14.61 10.70
CA ALA A 255 -3.15 -14.29 10.40
C ALA A 255 -2.76 -12.86 10.79
N TYR A 256 -3.64 -11.90 10.53
CA TYR A 256 -3.42 -10.50 10.93
C TYR A 256 -3.50 -10.36 12.45
N ALA A 257 -4.48 -11.01 13.10
CA ALA A 257 -4.58 -11.05 14.55
C ALA A 257 -3.36 -11.71 15.21
N ALA A 258 -2.79 -12.74 14.59
CA ALA A 258 -1.56 -13.37 15.05
C ALA A 258 -0.36 -12.40 14.96
N SER A 259 -0.20 -11.69 13.84
CA SER A 259 0.84 -10.67 13.66
C SER A 259 0.72 -9.52 14.66
N VAL A 260 -0.50 -9.06 14.95
CA VAL A 260 -0.76 -8.00 15.95
C VAL A 260 -0.46 -8.50 17.36
N LYS A 261 -0.71 -9.79 17.65
CA LYS A 261 -0.33 -10.36 18.94
C LYS A 261 1.19 -10.37 19.12
N ASP A 262 1.90 -10.85 18.12
CA ASP A 262 3.36 -10.84 18.04
C ASP A 262 3.77 -11.00 16.57
N SER A 263 4.51 -10.03 16.06
CA SER A 263 4.81 -9.92 14.62
C SER A 263 5.84 -10.94 14.12
N THR A 264 6.36 -11.81 15.00
CA THR A 264 7.17 -12.97 14.62
C THR A 264 6.61 -14.25 15.22
N ALA A 265 6.58 -14.36 16.55
CA ALA A 265 6.15 -15.59 17.22
C ALA A 265 4.66 -15.91 16.98
N GLY A 266 3.83 -14.89 16.76
CA GLY A 266 2.42 -15.09 16.40
C GLY A 266 2.27 -15.71 15.01
N LEU A 267 3.07 -15.25 14.05
CA LEU A 267 3.09 -15.78 12.68
C LEU A 267 3.70 -17.19 12.62
N ASP A 268 4.74 -17.45 13.40
CA ASP A 268 5.33 -18.79 13.54
C ASP A 268 4.32 -19.79 14.12
N ALA A 269 3.53 -19.38 15.11
CA ALA A 269 2.50 -20.21 15.74
C ALA A 269 1.40 -20.69 14.78
N ILE A 270 1.18 -19.97 13.67
CA ILE A 270 0.23 -20.36 12.62
C ILE A 270 0.93 -20.95 11.38
N GLY A 271 2.22 -21.26 11.49
CA GLY A 271 3.03 -21.85 10.42
C GLY A 271 3.29 -20.92 9.24
N TRP A 272 3.22 -19.59 9.44
CA TRP A 272 3.62 -18.63 8.42
C TRP A 272 5.12 -18.40 8.52
N ALA A 273 5.90 -19.09 7.68
CA ALA A 273 7.35 -18.92 7.64
C ALA A 273 7.77 -17.55 7.08
N ALA A 274 8.84 -16.98 7.64
CA ALA A 274 9.48 -15.79 7.11
C ALA A 274 10.08 -16.04 5.72
N TYR A 275 10.16 -14.99 4.90
CA TYR A 275 10.78 -15.00 3.59
C TYR A 275 12.31 -15.15 3.73
N THR A 276 12.90 -16.05 2.95
CA THR A 276 14.34 -16.32 2.89
C THR A 276 14.83 -16.22 1.44
N ALA A 277 16.13 -16.00 1.26
CA ALA A 277 16.73 -15.97 -0.08
C ALA A 277 16.68 -17.34 -0.75
N GLU A 278 16.70 -18.41 0.04
CA GLU A 278 16.70 -19.81 -0.38
C GLU A 278 15.32 -20.26 -0.85
N ASP A 279 14.30 -20.07 -0.01
CA ASP A 279 12.97 -20.64 -0.28
C ASP A 279 12.08 -19.67 -1.05
N ARG A 280 12.38 -18.36 -0.99
CA ARG A 280 11.62 -17.26 -1.62
C ARG A 280 10.10 -17.42 -1.47
N LEU A 281 9.66 -17.88 -0.30
CA LEU A 281 8.28 -18.30 -0.06
C LEU A 281 7.32 -17.13 0.02
N VAL A 282 6.21 -17.26 -0.69
CA VAL A 282 5.07 -16.35 -0.68
C VAL A 282 3.83 -17.14 -0.28
N ARG A 283 3.18 -16.69 0.78
CA ARG A 283 1.94 -17.29 1.28
C ARG A 283 0.80 -16.98 0.31
N SER A 284 0.15 -18.00 -0.26
CA SER A 284 -0.91 -17.76 -1.24
C SER A 284 -2.30 -17.91 -0.62
N TYR A 285 -3.16 -16.92 -0.86
CA TYR A 285 -4.56 -16.90 -0.44
C TYR A 285 -5.49 -17.04 -1.64
N GLY A 286 -6.43 -17.99 -1.57
CA GLY A 286 -7.49 -18.17 -2.55
C GLY A 286 -7.09 -18.86 -3.87
N GLN A 287 -5.88 -19.42 -3.96
CA GLN A 287 -5.46 -20.19 -5.13
C GLN A 287 -6.43 -21.35 -5.39
N ASN A 288 -6.92 -21.46 -6.62
CA ASN A 288 -7.88 -22.49 -7.05
C ASN A 288 -9.16 -22.56 -6.20
N ASN A 289 -9.59 -21.43 -5.62
CA ASN A 289 -10.70 -21.37 -4.65
C ASN A 289 -10.52 -22.34 -3.46
N ASN A 290 -9.27 -22.53 -3.03
CA ASN A 290 -8.93 -23.33 -1.86
C ASN A 290 -8.67 -22.43 -0.65
N VAL A 291 -9.26 -22.81 0.48
CA VAL A 291 -9.05 -22.16 1.78
C VAL A 291 -7.66 -22.50 2.34
N THR A 292 -7.12 -23.65 1.92
CA THR A 292 -5.77 -24.07 2.30
C THR A 292 -4.78 -23.04 1.82
N VAL A 293 -4.04 -22.48 2.77
CA VAL A 293 -3.00 -21.53 2.46
C VAL A 293 -1.91 -22.23 1.64
N GLY A 294 -1.75 -21.78 0.40
CA GLY A 294 -0.73 -22.28 -0.51
C GLY A 294 0.65 -21.74 -0.15
N LYS A 295 1.68 -22.46 -0.62
CA LYS A 295 3.04 -21.94 -0.72
C LYS A 295 3.34 -21.76 -2.20
N ARG A 296 3.61 -20.53 -2.62
CA ARG A 296 4.21 -20.22 -3.93
C ARG A 296 5.64 -19.78 -3.69
N THR A 297 6.53 -20.03 -4.63
CA THR A 297 7.83 -19.37 -4.66
C THR A 297 7.74 -18.11 -5.50
N LEU A 298 8.61 -17.13 -5.24
CA LEU A 298 8.72 -15.96 -6.10
C LEU A 298 8.97 -16.36 -7.57
N SER A 299 9.72 -17.44 -7.82
CA SER A 299 9.97 -17.97 -9.16
C SER A 299 8.73 -18.53 -9.85
N ASP A 300 7.78 -19.13 -9.12
CA ASP A 300 6.51 -19.57 -9.71
C ASP A 300 5.75 -18.38 -10.26
N ILE A 301 5.69 -17.30 -9.47
CA ILE A 301 5.01 -16.10 -9.89
C ILE A 301 5.79 -15.46 -11.05
N GLU A 302 7.14 -15.33 -10.96
CA GLU A 302 7.99 -14.76 -12.04
C GLU A 302 7.76 -15.50 -13.36
N THR A 303 7.63 -16.83 -13.32
CA THR A 303 7.33 -17.64 -14.50
C THR A 303 5.98 -17.26 -15.14
N GLU A 304 4.93 -16.99 -14.33
CA GLU A 304 3.65 -16.50 -14.85
C GLU A 304 3.84 -15.19 -15.65
N PHE A 305 4.62 -14.24 -15.14
CA PHE A 305 4.92 -13.00 -15.88
C PHE A 305 5.86 -13.18 -17.07
N ALA A 306 6.83 -14.12 -17.01
CA ALA A 306 7.65 -14.46 -18.17
C ALA A 306 6.80 -15.01 -19.32
N THR A 307 5.78 -15.82 -19.01
CA THR A 307 4.85 -16.33 -20.05
C THR A 307 4.01 -15.23 -20.69
N LEU A 308 3.89 -14.08 -20.04
CA LEU A 308 3.22 -12.87 -20.54
C LEU A 308 4.20 -11.91 -21.25
N GLY A 309 5.49 -12.27 -21.38
CA GLY A 309 6.50 -11.46 -22.07
C GLY A 309 6.97 -10.24 -21.27
N LEU A 310 6.81 -10.26 -19.94
CA LEU A 310 7.12 -9.14 -19.04
C LEU A 310 8.49 -9.25 -18.34
N LEU A 311 9.24 -10.32 -18.60
CA LEU A 311 10.58 -10.61 -18.08
C LEU A 311 11.58 -10.87 -19.21
#